data_AF-A0AAX2IRG1-F1
#
_entry.id   AF-A0AAX2IRG1-F1
#
_cell.length_a   1.000
_cell.length_b   1.000
_cell.length_c   1.000
_cell.angle_alpha   90.00
_cell.angle_beta   90.00
_cell.angle_gamma   90.00
#
_symmetry.space_group_name_H-M   'P 1'
#
loop_
_entity.id
_entity.type
_entity.pdbx_description
1 polymer ?
#
loop_
_entity_poly.entity_id
_entity_poly.type
_entity_poly.pdbx_seq_one_letter_code
_entity_poly.pdbx_strand_id
1 'polypeptide(L)'
;MKYYCILLFLLVLINCNKEPKVFEFTTETVDRNIVQELKQIKNQKPYGLVFQDEKYEVWNSCSGEWGGTIYFKNKHNGEIRYAQSTCTVSVNKIGDKYYISNVSTHLYARSSILEIINPEKMELTLKLPLFHPEIETREYETKSNLETKTIVDSVGVSILTSFVYKNNLYSVLKNYKNDIITISKVENNKFKTVQTLDGLILNDSPQILKESETHQKLYFQNSTPGILYIKNNKIKFTFYKNN
;
A
#
# COMPACT_ATOMS: atom_id res chain seq x y z
N MET A 1 -9.51 55.46 -11.32
CA MET A 1 -8.84 54.53 -10.36
C MET A 1 -9.73 53.46 -9.75
N LYS A 2 -11.02 53.69 -9.44
CA LYS A 2 -11.89 52.66 -8.82
C LYS A 2 -12.24 51.45 -9.72
N TYR A 3 -12.28 51.60 -11.04
CA TYR A 3 -12.65 50.52 -11.96
C TYR A 3 -11.51 49.54 -12.28
N TYR A 4 -10.25 49.96 -12.15
CA TYR A 4 -9.09 49.09 -12.38
C TYR A 4 -8.90 48.05 -11.26
N CYS A 5 -9.24 48.39 -10.01
CA CYS A 5 -9.18 47.43 -8.90
C CYS A 5 -10.23 46.31 -9.01
N ILE A 6 -11.39 46.57 -9.63
CA ILE A 6 -12.45 45.58 -9.82
C ILE A 6 -12.06 44.58 -10.92
N LEU A 7 -11.40 45.04 -11.98
CA LEU A 7 -10.94 44.18 -13.07
C LEU A 7 -9.81 43.23 -12.63
N LEU A 8 -8.92 43.69 -11.72
CA LEU A 8 -7.85 42.86 -11.17
C LEU A 8 -8.40 41.73 -10.26
N PHE A 9 -9.50 41.99 -9.55
CA PHE A 9 -10.13 40.99 -8.67
C PHE A 9 -10.89 39.90 -9.45
N LEU A 10 -11.45 40.24 -10.62
CA LEU A 10 -12.12 39.29 -11.52
C LEU A 10 -11.14 38.33 -12.22
N LEU A 11 -9.91 38.77 -12.51
CA LEU A 11 -8.88 37.91 -13.11
C LEU A 11 -8.32 36.86 -12.13
N VAL A 12 -8.35 37.13 -10.82
CA VAL A 12 -7.93 36.15 -9.78
C VAL A 12 -8.96 35.02 -9.63
N LEU A 13 -10.24 35.26 -9.93
CA LEU A 13 -11.30 34.25 -9.86
C LEU A 13 -11.33 33.27 -11.04
N ILE A 14 -10.69 33.61 -12.17
CA ILE A 14 -10.68 32.77 -13.38
C ILE A 14 -9.54 31.73 -13.36
N ASN A 15 -8.55 31.88 -12.48
CA ASN A 15 -7.43 30.94 -12.35
C ASN A 15 -7.67 29.86 -11.29
N CYS A 16 -8.91 29.36 -11.18
CA CYS A 16 -9.18 28.11 -10.49
C CYS A 16 -8.75 26.94 -11.40
N ASN A 17 -7.45 26.83 -11.65
CA ASN A 17 -6.88 25.65 -12.27
C ASN A 17 -7.12 24.49 -11.31
N LYS A 18 -8.17 23.69 -11.57
CA LYS A 18 -8.27 22.35 -10.99
C LYS A 18 -6.93 21.68 -11.24
N GLU A 19 -6.25 21.23 -10.18
CA GLU A 19 -5.00 20.50 -10.33
C GLU A 19 -5.22 19.38 -11.37
N PRO A 20 -4.31 19.22 -12.33
CA PRO A 20 -4.46 18.22 -13.38
C PRO A 20 -4.61 16.84 -12.73
N LYS A 21 -5.61 16.07 -13.17
CA LYS A 21 -5.84 14.72 -12.66
C LYS A 21 -4.57 13.88 -12.86
N VAL A 22 -3.96 13.45 -11.76
CA VAL A 22 -2.73 12.65 -11.79
C VAL A 22 -3.02 11.22 -12.28
N PHE A 23 -4.20 10.68 -11.94
CA PHE A 23 -4.60 9.32 -12.27
C PHE A 23 -5.88 9.28 -13.11
N GLU A 24 -5.88 8.40 -14.11
CA GLU A 24 -7.06 8.03 -14.88
C GLU A 24 -7.75 6.89 -14.14
N PHE A 25 -8.92 7.16 -13.56
CA PHE A 25 -9.73 6.14 -12.89
C PHE A 25 -10.92 5.76 -13.76
N THR A 26 -11.10 4.45 -13.97
CA THR A 26 -12.23 3.88 -14.70
C THR A 26 -12.80 2.69 -13.95
N THR A 27 -14.07 2.41 -14.18
CA THR A 27 -14.74 1.20 -13.69
C THR A 27 -15.38 0.46 -14.85
N GLU A 28 -15.49 -0.85 -14.72
CA GLU A 28 -16.29 -1.68 -15.62
C GLU A 28 -16.94 -2.81 -14.83
N THR A 29 -18.03 -3.35 -15.36
CA THR A 29 -18.66 -4.58 -14.85
C THR A 29 -18.58 -5.66 -15.90
N VAL A 30 -18.14 -6.86 -15.50
CA VAL A 30 -18.06 -8.02 -16.39
C VAL A 30 -19.02 -9.11 -15.95
N ASP A 31 -19.66 -9.76 -16.91
CA ASP A 31 -20.62 -10.85 -16.69
C ASP A 31 -19.92 -12.21 -16.57
N ARG A 32 -19.03 -12.33 -15.57
CA ARG A 32 -18.29 -13.56 -15.28
C ARG A 32 -17.90 -13.61 -13.81
N ASN A 33 -17.69 -14.83 -13.30
CA ASN A 33 -17.30 -15.07 -11.92
C ASN A 33 -15.77 -14.88 -11.75
N ILE A 34 -15.35 -14.20 -10.67
CA ILE A 34 -13.94 -13.90 -10.34
C ILE A 34 -13.08 -15.15 -10.09
N VAL A 35 -13.68 -16.31 -9.82
CA VAL A 35 -13.00 -17.58 -9.48
C VAL A 35 -11.92 -17.95 -10.50
N GLN A 36 -12.13 -17.70 -11.80
CA GLN A 36 -11.13 -17.99 -12.84
C GLN A 36 -9.87 -17.13 -12.68
N GLU A 37 -10.02 -15.87 -12.31
CA GLU A 37 -8.91 -14.95 -12.06
C GLU A 37 -8.17 -15.34 -10.78
N LEU A 38 -8.90 -15.73 -9.72
CA LEU A 38 -8.31 -16.14 -8.43
C LEU A 38 -7.47 -17.41 -8.54
N LYS A 39 -7.82 -18.33 -9.45
CA LYS A 39 -7.01 -19.53 -9.72
C LYS A 39 -5.58 -19.19 -10.18
N GLN A 40 -5.38 -18.03 -10.82
CA GLN A 40 -4.05 -17.61 -11.28
C GLN A 40 -3.13 -17.19 -10.14
N ILE A 41 -3.68 -16.80 -8.97
CA ILE A 41 -2.91 -16.24 -7.85
C ILE A 41 -2.44 -17.31 -6.87
N LYS A 42 -3.25 -18.38 -6.67
CA LYS A 42 -3.03 -19.39 -5.61
C LYS A 42 -1.66 -20.09 -5.63
N ASN A 43 -0.88 -19.94 -6.70
CA ASN A 43 0.42 -20.60 -6.88
C ASN A 43 1.61 -19.65 -7.07
N GLN A 44 1.46 -18.33 -6.87
CA GLN A 44 2.48 -17.40 -7.37
C GLN A 44 3.59 -17.02 -6.39
N LYS A 45 3.35 -17.02 -5.07
CA LYS A 45 4.37 -16.59 -4.09
C LYS A 45 4.35 -17.45 -2.83
N PRO A 46 5.52 -17.76 -2.24
CA PRO A 46 5.59 -18.31 -0.89
C PRO A 46 4.88 -17.39 0.10
N TYR A 47 4.27 -17.99 1.13
CA TYR A 47 3.68 -17.23 2.23
C TYR A 47 4.72 -16.31 2.89
N GLY A 48 4.31 -15.08 3.20
CA GLY A 48 5.16 -14.06 3.81
C GLY A 48 6.06 -13.29 2.81
N LEU A 49 6.29 -13.77 1.58
CA LEU A 49 7.08 -13.02 0.59
C LEU A 49 6.25 -11.85 0.04
N VAL A 50 6.62 -10.61 0.39
CA VAL A 50 5.87 -9.40 0.01
C VAL A 50 6.53 -8.64 -1.15
N PHE A 51 7.84 -8.75 -1.31
CA PHE A 51 8.58 -8.05 -2.36
C PHE A 51 9.91 -8.72 -2.68
N GLN A 52 10.42 -8.44 -3.88
CA GLN A 52 11.71 -8.92 -4.33
C GLN A 52 12.31 -7.95 -5.34
N ASP A 53 13.59 -7.65 -5.19
CA ASP A 53 14.40 -6.96 -6.19
C ASP A 53 15.67 -7.75 -6.51
N GLU A 54 16.66 -7.12 -7.13
CA GLU A 54 17.94 -7.76 -7.47
C GLU A 54 18.72 -8.21 -6.23
N LYS A 55 18.67 -7.44 -5.12
CA LYS A 55 19.51 -7.66 -3.94
C LYS A 55 18.80 -8.42 -2.83
N TYR A 56 17.50 -8.20 -2.63
CA TYR A 56 16.76 -8.73 -1.51
C TYR A 56 15.51 -9.52 -1.91
N GLU A 57 15.22 -10.55 -1.13
CA GLU A 57 13.87 -11.05 -0.91
C GLU A 57 13.35 -10.39 0.37
N VAL A 58 12.15 -9.82 0.32
CA VAL A 58 11.55 -9.13 1.46
C VAL A 58 10.34 -9.90 1.94
N TRP A 59 10.40 -10.32 3.20
CA TRP A 59 9.42 -11.18 3.85
C TRP A 59 8.76 -10.48 5.02
N ASN A 60 7.57 -10.89 5.41
CA ASN A 60 6.92 -10.40 6.61
C ASN A 60 6.33 -11.51 7.49
N SER A 61 6.20 -11.19 8.77
CA SER A 61 5.25 -11.80 9.70
C SER A 61 4.19 -10.76 10.08
N CYS A 62 3.02 -11.24 10.47
CA CYS A 62 1.91 -10.43 10.95
C CYS A 62 1.20 -11.25 12.03
N SER A 63 1.25 -10.77 13.26
CA SER A 63 0.58 -11.34 14.42
C SER A 63 -0.65 -10.50 14.81
N GLY A 64 -1.39 -10.02 13.80
CA GLY A 64 -2.59 -9.21 14.00
C GLY A 64 -2.32 -7.92 14.79
N GLU A 65 -3.00 -7.77 15.92
CA GLU A 65 -2.85 -6.61 16.82
C GLU A 65 -1.49 -6.57 17.56
N TRP A 66 -0.78 -7.70 17.61
CA TRP A 66 0.48 -7.84 18.33
C TRP A 66 1.69 -7.33 17.56
N GLY A 67 1.48 -6.91 16.31
CA GLY A 67 2.50 -6.33 15.44
C GLY A 67 2.93 -7.27 14.33
N GLY A 68 4.11 -7.01 13.78
CA GLY A 68 4.71 -7.81 12.73
C GLY A 68 6.18 -7.49 12.61
N THR A 69 6.86 -8.22 11.73
CA THR A 69 8.27 -8.05 11.45
C THR A 69 8.48 -8.03 9.95
N ILE A 70 9.31 -7.12 9.46
CA ILE A 70 9.79 -7.14 8.09
C ILE A 70 11.21 -7.70 8.07
N TYR A 71 11.48 -8.58 7.11
CA TYR A 71 12.77 -9.23 6.93
C TYR A 71 13.32 -8.96 5.54
N PHE A 72 14.60 -8.63 5.47
CA PHE A 72 15.36 -8.46 4.26
C PHE A 72 16.40 -9.55 4.18
N LYS A 73 16.18 -10.53 3.32
CA LYS A 73 17.14 -11.60 3.04
C LYS A 73 17.98 -11.20 1.83
N ASN A 74 19.25 -10.93 2.05
CA ASN A 74 20.19 -10.62 0.98
C ASN A 74 20.47 -11.87 0.15
N LYS A 75 20.28 -11.77 -1.16
CA LYS A 75 20.40 -12.90 -2.09
C LYS A 75 21.83 -13.32 -2.38
N HIS A 76 22.80 -12.44 -2.16
CA HIS A 76 24.21 -12.69 -2.45
C HIS A 76 24.92 -13.42 -1.32
N ASN A 77 24.68 -13.01 -0.07
CA ASN A 77 25.35 -13.60 1.11
C ASN A 77 24.42 -14.43 2.01
N GLY A 78 23.10 -14.40 1.76
CA GLY A 78 22.10 -15.12 2.54
C GLY A 78 21.77 -14.49 3.90
N GLU A 79 22.38 -13.36 4.27
CA GLU A 79 22.13 -12.70 5.55
C GLU A 79 20.70 -12.18 5.63
N ILE A 80 20.09 -12.36 6.81
CA ILE A 80 18.72 -11.94 7.07
C ILE A 80 18.76 -10.80 8.09
N ARG A 81 18.21 -9.68 7.65
CA ARG A 81 18.12 -8.44 8.41
C ARG A 81 16.66 -8.18 8.75
N TYR A 82 16.36 -7.61 9.91
CA TYR A 82 14.96 -7.48 10.32
C TYR A 82 14.68 -6.21 11.11
N ALA A 83 13.44 -5.76 11.03
CA ALA A 83 12.94 -4.63 11.80
C ALA A 83 11.45 -4.75 12.09
N GLN A 84 11.01 -4.02 13.11
CA GLN A 84 9.65 -4.00 13.58
C GLN A 84 8.73 -3.40 12.51
N SER A 85 7.57 -4.01 12.39
CA SER A 85 6.47 -3.63 11.53
C SER A 85 5.13 -3.81 12.28
N THR A 86 4.02 -3.49 11.63
CA THR A 86 2.74 -4.15 11.92
C THR A 86 2.49 -5.18 10.82
N CYS A 87 1.27 -5.29 10.28
CA CYS A 87 1.02 -6.15 9.12
C CYS A 87 1.37 -5.41 7.83
N THR A 88 2.48 -5.79 7.20
CA THR A 88 2.91 -5.22 5.92
C THR A 88 1.96 -5.62 4.79
N VAL A 89 1.44 -4.63 4.06
CA VAL A 89 0.58 -4.83 2.89
C VAL A 89 1.31 -4.59 1.57
N SER A 90 2.36 -3.76 1.57
CA SER A 90 3.17 -3.55 0.37
C SER A 90 4.55 -3.02 0.72
N VAL A 91 5.51 -3.36 -0.13
CA VAL A 91 6.88 -2.83 -0.08
C VAL A 91 7.19 -2.25 -1.44
N ASN A 92 7.75 -1.04 -1.46
CA ASN A 92 8.08 -0.30 -2.65
C ASN A 92 9.51 0.24 -2.57
N LYS A 93 10.23 0.24 -3.68
CA LYS A 93 11.56 0.83 -3.79
C LYS A 93 11.54 2.11 -4.61
N ILE A 94 12.15 3.17 -4.09
CA ILE A 94 12.37 4.45 -4.79
C ILE A 94 13.84 4.84 -4.62
N GLY A 95 14.61 4.80 -5.70
CA GLY A 95 16.07 4.86 -5.62
C GLY A 95 16.60 3.68 -4.79
N ASP A 96 17.44 3.98 -3.80
CA ASP A 96 18.01 2.97 -2.90
C ASP A 96 17.19 2.74 -1.62
N LYS A 97 16.05 3.39 -1.49
CA LYS A 97 15.22 3.35 -0.28
C LYS A 97 14.04 2.42 -0.44
N TYR A 98 13.70 1.72 0.64
CA TYR A 98 12.51 0.88 0.75
C TYR A 98 11.45 1.57 1.60
N TYR A 99 10.20 1.44 1.16
CA TYR A 99 9.02 1.98 1.82
C TYR A 99 8.08 0.84 2.18
N ILE A 100 7.89 0.62 3.48
CA ILE A 100 7.10 -0.48 4.03
C ILE A 100 5.76 0.09 4.45
N SER A 101 4.69 -0.25 3.73
CA SER A 101 3.33 0.17 4.06
C SER A 101 2.71 -0.87 4.97
N ASN A 102 2.30 -0.44 6.15
CA ASN A 102 1.78 -1.30 7.20
C ASN A 102 0.38 -0.89 7.59
N VAL A 103 -0.42 -1.88 7.98
CA VAL A 103 -1.75 -1.69 8.52
C VAL A 103 -1.90 -2.50 9.81
N SER A 104 -2.79 -2.05 10.68
CA SER A 104 -3.34 -2.77 11.81
C SER A 104 -4.83 -2.46 11.84
N THR A 105 -5.67 -3.44 11.58
CA THR A 105 -7.14 -3.28 11.48
C THR A 105 -7.83 -3.33 12.84
N HIS A 106 -7.08 -3.29 13.94
CA HIS A 106 -7.65 -3.27 15.29
C HIS A 106 -8.28 -1.90 15.62
N LEU A 107 -9.46 -1.92 16.23
CA LEU A 107 -10.30 -0.76 16.58
C LEU A 107 -10.56 0.19 15.40
N TYR A 108 -9.75 1.25 15.25
CA TYR A 108 -9.98 2.37 14.34
C TYR A 108 -9.15 2.35 13.05
N ALA A 109 -8.53 1.21 12.73
CA ALA A 109 -7.51 1.07 11.70
C ALA A 109 -6.34 2.06 11.87
N ARG A 110 -5.15 1.51 12.06
CA ARG A 110 -3.91 2.30 12.07
C ARG A 110 -3.06 1.90 10.88
N SER A 111 -2.56 2.89 10.16
CA SER A 111 -1.63 2.66 9.07
C SER A 111 -0.37 3.49 9.24
N SER A 112 0.76 2.91 8.85
CA SER A 112 2.04 3.60 8.84
C SER A 112 2.83 3.29 7.59
N ILE A 113 3.78 4.17 7.27
CA ILE A 113 4.80 3.90 6.26
C ILE A 113 6.16 4.09 6.90
N LEU A 114 6.99 3.06 6.82
CA LEU A 114 8.39 3.08 7.26
C LEU A 114 9.30 3.28 6.05
N GLU A 115 10.31 4.14 6.19
CA GLU A 115 11.44 4.26 5.27
C GLU A 115 12.62 3.47 5.84
N ILE A 116 13.27 2.65 5.00
CA ILE A 116 14.50 1.91 5.31
C ILE A 116 15.52 2.26 4.23
N ILE A 117 16.64 2.85 4.65
CA ILE A 117 17.70 3.31 3.72
C ILE A 117 18.71 2.20 3.44
N ASN A 118 19.15 1.48 4.48
CA ASN A 118 20.16 0.43 4.31
C ASN A 118 19.81 -0.80 5.15
N PRO A 119 19.18 -1.82 4.54
CA PRO A 119 18.86 -3.06 5.24
C PRO A 119 20.07 -3.75 5.89
N GLU A 120 21.29 -3.59 5.37
CA GLU A 120 22.50 -4.23 5.94
C GLU A 120 22.86 -3.74 7.34
N LYS A 121 22.38 -2.55 7.71
CA LYS A 121 22.62 -1.95 9.03
C LYS A 121 21.52 -2.28 10.04
N MET A 122 20.45 -2.95 9.63
CA MET A 122 19.44 -3.46 10.56
C MET A 122 19.99 -4.64 11.37
N GLU A 123 19.23 -5.02 12.39
CA GLU A 123 19.58 -6.15 13.23
C GLU A 123 19.59 -7.46 12.45
N LEU A 124 20.44 -8.38 12.88
CA LEU A 124 20.81 -9.60 12.18
C LEU A 124 20.09 -10.79 12.81
N THR A 125 19.51 -11.67 12.00
CA THR A 125 18.88 -12.91 12.46
C THR A 125 19.36 -14.09 11.63
N LEU A 126 19.32 -15.27 12.22
CA LEU A 126 19.73 -16.52 11.58
C LEU A 126 18.59 -17.18 10.79
N LYS A 127 17.33 -16.76 11.02
CA LYS A 127 16.16 -17.45 10.47
C LYS A 127 15.09 -16.45 10.05
N LEU A 128 14.49 -16.72 8.88
CA LEU A 128 13.14 -16.23 8.60
C LEU A 128 12.19 -17.02 9.50
N PRO A 129 11.22 -16.38 10.17
CA PRO A 129 10.21 -17.12 10.91
C PRO A 129 9.44 -18.02 9.95
N LEU A 130 9.04 -19.19 10.44
CA LEU A 130 8.00 -19.95 9.77
C LEU A 130 6.71 -19.13 9.86
N PHE A 131 6.11 -18.84 8.70
CA PHE A 131 4.86 -18.09 8.66
C PHE A 131 3.74 -19.01 9.18
N HIS A 132 3.21 -18.66 10.35
CA HIS A 132 2.09 -19.33 11.00
C HIS A 132 0.89 -18.38 11.04
N PRO A 133 0.06 -18.32 9.98
CA PRO A 133 -1.07 -17.39 9.93
C PRO A 133 -2.10 -17.64 11.04
N GLU A 134 -2.11 -18.84 11.62
CA GLU A 134 -2.95 -19.25 12.75
C GLU A 134 -2.40 -18.86 14.13
N ILE A 135 -1.17 -18.34 14.21
CA ILE A 135 -0.52 -18.00 15.48
C ILE A 135 -0.32 -16.48 15.57
N GLU A 136 -1.19 -15.83 16.33
CA GLU A 136 -1.07 -14.39 16.64
C GLU A 136 -0.47 -14.22 18.05
N THR A 137 0.85 -13.98 18.14
CA THR A 137 1.47 -13.64 19.42
C THR A 137 2.64 -12.68 19.27
N ARG A 138 2.76 -11.78 20.23
CA ARG A 138 3.85 -10.80 20.33
C ARG A 138 5.23 -11.46 20.49
N GLU A 139 5.29 -12.69 20.99
CA GLU A 139 6.55 -13.38 21.27
C GLU A 139 7.41 -13.61 20.03
N TYR A 140 6.77 -13.80 18.86
CA TYR A 140 7.47 -14.01 17.59
C TYR A 140 7.88 -12.70 16.89
N GLU A 141 7.40 -11.55 17.37
CA GLU A 141 7.62 -10.28 16.69
C GLU A 141 8.77 -9.49 17.30
N THR A 142 9.61 -8.93 16.43
CA THR A 142 10.72 -8.11 16.87
C THR A 142 10.27 -6.80 17.48
N LYS A 143 11.11 -6.26 18.36
CA LYS A 143 11.01 -4.89 18.87
C LYS A 143 12.07 -3.97 18.27
N SER A 144 12.93 -4.49 17.39
CA SER A 144 14.04 -3.74 16.80
C SER A 144 13.52 -2.72 15.79
N ASN A 145 13.82 -1.45 15.97
CA ASN A 145 13.50 -0.37 15.04
C ASN A 145 14.75 0.23 14.38
N LEU A 146 15.89 -0.47 14.49
CA LEU A 146 17.17 -0.03 13.97
C LEU A 146 17.07 0.22 12.44
N GLU A 147 17.59 1.37 11.99
CA GLU A 147 17.56 1.82 10.58
C GLU A 147 16.17 1.97 9.95
N THR A 148 15.13 2.09 10.78
CA THR A 148 13.78 2.43 10.34
C THR A 148 13.45 3.88 10.65
N LYS A 149 12.72 4.54 9.74
CA LYS A 149 12.16 5.87 9.96
C LYS A 149 10.69 5.89 9.59
N THR A 150 9.81 6.13 10.55
CA THR A 150 8.40 6.35 10.25
C THR A 150 8.21 7.67 9.50
N ILE A 151 7.69 7.60 8.28
CA ILE A 151 7.38 8.78 7.46
C ILE A 151 5.89 9.13 7.49
N VAL A 152 5.01 8.18 7.84
CA VAL A 152 3.60 8.44 8.15
C VAL A 152 3.16 7.50 9.25
N ASP A 153 2.33 8.01 10.17
CA ASP A 153 1.57 7.25 11.14
C ASP A 153 0.19 7.89 11.28
N SER A 154 -0.85 7.15 10.92
CA SER A 154 -2.21 7.67 10.82
C SER A 154 -3.22 6.70 11.41
N VAL A 155 -4.19 7.25 12.14
CA VAL A 155 -5.34 6.53 12.68
C VAL A 155 -6.57 6.85 11.83
N GLY A 156 -7.53 5.93 11.72
CA GLY A 156 -8.76 6.13 10.95
C GLY A 156 -8.63 5.83 9.46
N VAL A 157 -7.51 5.24 9.03
CA VAL A 157 -7.25 4.90 7.62
C VAL A 157 -6.54 3.56 7.52
N SER A 158 -6.95 2.76 6.53
CA SER A 158 -6.31 1.50 6.13
C SER A 158 -5.60 1.69 4.80
N ILE A 159 -4.29 1.44 4.73
CA ILE A 159 -3.59 1.32 3.46
C ILE A 159 -3.98 -0.04 2.85
N LEU A 160 -4.62 -0.02 1.67
CA LEU A 160 -4.91 -1.24 0.91
C LEU A 160 -3.69 -1.67 0.09
N THR A 161 -2.91 -0.71 -0.40
CA THR A 161 -1.65 -0.94 -1.13
C THR A 161 -0.91 0.39 -1.33
N SER A 162 0.38 0.33 -1.66
CA SER A 162 1.17 1.45 -2.16
C SER A 162 1.86 1.11 -3.48
N PHE A 163 2.03 2.12 -4.34
CA PHE A 163 2.64 2.01 -5.66
C PHE A 163 3.49 3.23 -5.99
N VAL A 164 4.48 3.06 -6.87
CA VAL A 164 5.36 4.14 -7.30
C VAL A 164 4.87 4.68 -8.63
N TYR A 165 4.79 6.00 -8.75
CA TYR A 165 4.56 6.66 -10.02
C TYR A 165 5.39 7.95 -10.10
N LYS A 166 6.16 8.12 -11.18
CA LYS A 166 7.07 9.27 -11.38
C LYS A 166 7.91 9.58 -10.12
N ASN A 167 8.55 8.55 -9.56
CA ASN A 167 9.42 8.65 -8.36
C ASN A 167 8.72 9.16 -7.08
N ASN A 168 7.38 9.06 -7.02
CA ASN A 168 6.58 9.39 -5.84
C ASN A 168 5.84 8.14 -5.36
N LEU A 169 5.73 8.01 -4.03
CA LEU A 169 4.94 6.96 -3.39
C LEU A 169 3.49 7.41 -3.24
N TYR A 170 2.57 6.62 -3.79
CA TYR A 170 1.14 6.79 -3.63
C TYR A 170 0.55 5.59 -2.92
N SER A 171 -0.52 5.79 -2.17
CA SER A 171 -1.23 4.75 -1.45
C SER A 171 -2.71 4.80 -1.77
N VAL A 172 -3.30 3.63 -2.01
CA VAL A 172 -4.76 3.49 -2.00
C VAL A 172 -5.18 3.33 -0.55
N LEU A 173 -5.95 4.28 -0.04
CA LEU A 173 -6.41 4.31 1.33
C LEU A 173 -7.91 4.09 1.38
N LYS A 174 -8.36 3.37 2.39
CA LYS A 174 -9.75 3.32 2.82
C LYS A 174 -9.91 4.09 4.12
N ASN A 175 -10.86 5.00 4.18
CA ASN A 175 -11.22 5.68 5.42
C ASN A 175 -12.10 4.79 6.28
N TYR A 176 -11.73 4.63 7.55
CA TYR A 176 -12.44 3.75 8.49
C TYR A 176 -13.88 4.20 8.80
N LYS A 177 -14.16 5.51 8.77
CA LYS A 177 -15.46 6.05 9.21
C LYS A 177 -16.53 5.99 8.13
N ASN A 178 -16.15 6.14 6.87
CA ASN A 178 -17.10 6.32 5.76
C ASN A 178 -16.79 5.47 4.52
N ASP A 179 -15.84 4.54 4.62
CA ASP A 179 -15.41 3.63 3.56
C ASP A 179 -14.92 4.31 2.27
N ILE A 180 -14.68 5.64 2.30
CA ILE A 180 -14.21 6.37 1.13
C ILE A 180 -12.82 5.87 0.73
N ILE A 181 -12.69 5.49 -0.54
CA ILE A 181 -11.44 5.06 -1.14
C ILE A 181 -10.75 6.26 -1.80
N THR A 182 -9.49 6.49 -1.47
CA THR A 182 -8.68 7.58 -2.02
C THR A 182 -7.34 7.10 -2.51
N ILE A 183 -6.76 7.83 -3.44
CA ILE A 183 -5.33 7.80 -3.72
C ILE A 183 -4.72 8.99 -3.00
N SER A 184 -3.77 8.71 -2.13
CA SER A 184 -3.07 9.72 -1.35
C SER A 184 -1.57 9.61 -1.56
N LYS A 185 -0.86 10.72 -1.35
CA LYS A 185 0.60 10.74 -1.25
C LYS A 185 1.02 11.19 0.14
N VAL A 186 2.26 10.87 0.51
CA VAL A 186 2.86 11.39 1.74
C VAL A 186 3.37 12.81 1.51
N GLU A 187 2.86 13.77 2.28
CA GLU A 187 3.38 15.13 2.37
C GLU A 187 3.44 15.56 3.84
N ASN A 188 4.58 16.11 4.28
CA ASN A 188 4.78 16.58 5.66
C ASN A 188 4.37 15.54 6.72
N ASN A 189 4.80 14.30 6.50
CA ASN A 189 4.51 13.13 7.32
C ASN A 189 3.01 12.77 7.48
N LYS A 190 2.16 13.22 6.55
CA LYS A 190 0.73 12.92 6.54
C LYS A 190 0.27 12.45 5.17
N PHE A 191 -0.82 11.70 5.15
CA PHE A 191 -1.52 11.41 3.90
C PHE A 191 -2.25 12.66 3.41
N LYS A 192 -2.01 12.99 2.15
CA LYS A 192 -2.77 14.01 1.42
C LYS A 192 -3.46 13.36 0.24
N THR A 193 -4.78 13.44 0.24
CA THR A 193 -5.63 12.97 -0.86
C THR A 193 -5.30 13.72 -2.14
N VAL A 194 -5.01 12.96 -3.19
CA VAL A 194 -4.82 13.45 -4.57
C VAL A 194 -6.08 13.20 -5.38
N GLN A 195 -6.78 12.10 -5.12
CA GLN A 195 -7.98 11.72 -5.85
C GLN A 195 -8.87 10.81 -5.00
N THR A 196 -10.18 10.99 -5.09
CA THR A 196 -11.18 10.04 -4.57
C THR A 196 -11.55 9.04 -5.66
N LEU A 197 -11.73 7.77 -5.30
CA LEU A 197 -12.18 6.70 -6.18
C LEU A 197 -13.65 6.40 -5.88
N ASP A 198 -14.54 7.20 -6.49
CA ASP A 198 -15.97 7.14 -6.24
C ASP A 198 -16.59 5.80 -6.70
N GLY A 199 -17.62 5.35 -5.98
CA GLY A 199 -18.37 4.14 -6.31
C GLY A 199 -17.68 2.82 -5.95
N LEU A 200 -16.57 2.87 -5.20
CA LEU A 200 -15.90 1.68 -4.68
C LEU A 200 -16.28 1.45 -3.21
N ILE A 201 -16.63 0.21 -2.89
CA ILE A 201 -16.74 -0.30 -1.51
C ILE A 201 -15.81 -1.51 -1.42
N LEU A 202 -14.70 -1.36 -0.71
CA LEU A 202 -13.62 -2.35 -0.67
C LEU A 202 -13.41 -2.87 0.75
N ASN A 203 -12.98 -4.14 0.86
CA ASN A 203 -12.55 -4.71 2.13
C ASN A 203 -11.07 -4.42 2.40
N ASP A 204 -10.66 -4.61 3.65
CA ASP A 204 -9.37 -4.14 4.17
C ASP A 204 -8.19 -5.07 3.83
N SER A 205 -8.47 -6.28 3.35
CA SER A 205 -7.46 -7.32 3.12
C SER A 205 -7.53 -7.90 1.71
N PRO A 206 -7.25 -7.11 0.64
CA PRO A 206 -7.13 -7.66 -0.70
C PRO A 206 -5.94 -8.62 -0.81
N GLN A 207 -6.04 -9.60 -1.70
CA GLN A 207 -4.84 -10.32 -2.14
C GLN A 207 -4.10 -9.45 -3.16
N ILE A 208 -2.81 -9.23 -2.96
CA ILE A 208 -2.02 -8.29 -3.77
C ILE A 208 -1.05 -9.06 -4.64
N LEU A 209 -1.19 -8.91 -5.95
CA LEU A 209 -0.22 -9.35 -6.92
C LEU A 209 0.55 -8.14 -7.47
N LYS A 210 1.76 -7.94 -6.94
CA LYS A 210 2.70 -6.95 -7.46
C LYS A 210 3.59 -7.58 -8.54
N GLU A 211 3.47 -7.08 -9.77
CA GLU A 211 4.26 -7.49 -10.94
C GLU A 211 5.49 -6.58 -11.13
N SER A 212 5.37 -5.29 -10.79
CA SER A 212 6.49 -4.33 -10.72
C SER A 212 6.13 -3.15 -9.80
N GLU A 213 7.04 -2.20 -9.62
CA GLU A 213 6.77 -0.97 -8.85
C GLU A 213 5.61 -0.13 -9.39
N THR A 214 5.34 -0.25 -10.69
CA THR A 214 4.30 0.52 -11.39
C THR A 214 3.12 -0.33 -11.82
N HIS A 215 3.12 -1.63 -11.52
CA HIS A 215 2.10 -2.58 -11.99
C HIS A 215 1.70 -3.57 -10.90
N GLN A 216 0.44 -3.50 -10.45
CA GLN A 216 -0.11 -4.42 -9.47
C GLN A 216 -1.61 -4.61 -9.61
N LYS A 217 -2.09 -5.74 -9.07
CA LYS A 217 -3.50 -6.12 -9.02
C LYS A 217 -3.89 -6.43 -7.59
N LEU A 218 -5.05 -5.94 -7.17
CA LEU A 218 -5.62 -6.20 -5.86
C LEU A 218 -6.94 -6.94 -6.08
N TYR A 219 -7.05 -8.12 -5.48
CA TYR A 219 -8.21 -8.99 -5.63
C TYR A 219 -9.07 -8.94 -4.37
N PHE A 220 -10.31 -8.50 -4.54
CA PHE A 220 -11.31 -8.41 -3.49
C PHE A 220 -12.34 -9.52 -3.69
N GLN A 221 -12.63 -10.31 -2.65
CA GLN A 221 -13.46 -11.52 -2.75
C GLN A 221 -14.82 -11.40 -2.05
N ASN A 222 -14.95 -10.55 -1.03
CA ASN A 222 -16.16 -10.46 -0.20
C ASN A 222 -16.97 -9.18 -0.51
N SER A 223 -18.28 -9.21 -0.34
CA SER A 223 -19.26 -8.12 -0.56
C SER A 223 -19.37 -7.61 -2.00
N THR A 224 -18.26 -7.22 -2.62
CA THR A 224 -18.18 -6.71 -3.99
C THR A 224 -16.93 -7.29 -4.66
N PRO A 225 -17.03 -8.49 -5.25
CA PRO A 225 -15.88 -9.13 -5.86
C PRO A 225 -15.38 -8.29 -7.03
N GLY A 226 -14.08 -8.04 -7.03
CA GLY A 226 -13.49 -7.19 -8.05
C GLY A 226 -11.98 -7.20 -8.03
N ILE A 227 -11.42 -6.63 -9.09
CA ILE A 227 -9.99 -6.47 -9.25
C ILE A 227 -9.71 -4.99 -9.43
N LEU A 228 -8.92 -4.41 -8.53
CA LEU A 228 -8.31 -3.10 -8.73
C LEU A 228 -6.98 -3.30 -9.45
N TYR A 229 -6.93 -2.87 -10.70
CA TYR A 229 -5.76 -2.85 -11.54
C TYR A 229 -5.08 -1.49 -11.46
N ILE A 230 -3.78 -1.47 -11.17
CA ILE A 230 -2.96 -0.26 -11.13
C ILE A 230 -1.79 -0.46 -12.09
N LYS A 231 -1.71 0.37 -13.13
CA LYS A 231 -0.56 0.42 -14.05
C LYS A 231 -0.20 1.86 -14.40
N ASN A 232 0.95 2.33 -13.93
CA ASN A 232 1.38 3.72 -14.06
C ASN A 232 0.31 4.69 -13.52
N ASN A 233 -0.22 5.56 -14.38
CA ASN A 233 -1.29 6.50 -14.03
C ASN A 233 -2.71 5.92 -14.22
N LYS A 234 -2.84 4.70 -14.76
CA LYS A 234 -4.13 4.09 -15.08
C LYS A 234 -4.57 3.18 -13.95
N ILE A 235 -5.76 3.46 -13.43
CA ILE A 235 -6.38 2.73 -12.34
C ILE A 235 -7.75 2.28 -12.81
N LYS A 236 -7.99 0.99 -12.76
CA LYS A 236 -9.22 0.39 -13.25
C LYS A 236 -9.77 -0.56 -12.21
N PHE A 237 -11.04 -0.42 -11.87
CA PHE A 237 -11.74 -1.41 -11.06
C PHE A 237 -12.69 -2.22 -11.95
N THR A 238 -12.51 -3.53 -11.98
CA THR A 238 -13.40 -4.44 -12.69
C THR A 238 -14.28 -5.16 -11.66
N PHE A 239 -15.58 -4.90 -11.70
CA PHE A 239 -16.60 -5.60 -10.91
C PHE A 239 -16.95 -6.93 -11.57
N TYR A 240 -17.01 -8.00 -10.77
CA TYR A 240 -17.43 -9.34 -11.21
C TYR A 240 -18.77 -9.68 -10.58
N LYS A 241 -19.68 -10.33 -11.33
CA LYS A 241 -20.95 -10.79 -10.77
C LYS A 241 -20.74 -12.00 -9.86
N ASN A 242 -21.45 -12.02 -8.74
CA ASN A 242 -21.65 -13.23 -7.94
C ASN A 242 -22.63 -14.13 -8.69
N ASN A 243 -22.10 -15.12 -9.42
CA ASN A 243 -22.88 -16.27 -9.86
C ASN A 243 -22.57 -17.45 -8.95
#